data_AF-A0A935LPP4-F1
#
_entry.id   AF-A0A935LPP4-F1
#
_cell.length_a   1.000
_cell.length_b   1.000
_cell.length_c   1.000
_cell.angle_alpha   90.00
_cell.angle_beta   90.00
_cell.angle_gamma   90.00
#
_symmetry.space_group_name_H-M   'P 1'
#
loop_
_entity.id
_entity.type
_entity.pdbx_description
1 polymer ?
#
loop_
_entity_poly.entity_id
_entity_poly.type
_entity_poly.pdbx_seq_one_letter_code
_entity_poly.pdbx_strand_id
1 'polypeptide(L)'
;MAFTSYLMIHCRKATELGERRELEPLTFVEEAGLWFHTRMCKYCKAYLAQSEVIDEHLQERLGPPVDTEALEARILSGIER
;
A
#
# COMPACT_ATOMS: atom_id res chain seq x y z
N MET A 1 6.91 -19.17 25.63
CA MET A 1 7.11 -19.49 24.20
C MET A 1 6.08 -18.72 23.37
N ALA A 2 6.38 -17.47 22.96
CA ALA A 2 5.39 -16.61 22.29
C ALA A 2 5.95 -15.76 21.13
N PHE A 3 7.24 -15.88 20.80
CA PHE A 3 7.87 -15.02 19.78
C PHE A 3 7.73 -15.57 18.36
N THR A 4 7.68 -16.90 18.20
CA THR A 4 7.58 -17.58 16.90
C THR A 4 6.24 -17.36 16.20
N SER A 5 5.15 -17.18 16.95
CA SER A 5 3.81 -16.93 16.40
C SER A 5 3.66 -15.53 15.78
N TYR A 6 4.43 -14.53 16.25
CA TYR A 6 4.42 -13.19 15.65
C TYR A 6 5.21 -13.13 14.33
N LEU A 7 6.24 -13.98 14.19
CA LEU A 7 7.05 -14.06 12.96
C LEU A 7 6.43 -15.00 11.92
N MET A 8 5.68 -16.02 12.34
CA MET A 8 4.89 -16.89 11.46
C MET A 8 3.48 -16.34 11.25
N ILE A 9 3.39 -15.22 10.54
CA ILE A 9 2.11 -14.70 10.06
C ILE A 9 1.56 -15.57 8.93
N HIS A 10 0.23 -15.64 8.79
CA HIS A 10 -0.43 -16.33 7.68
C HIS A 10 -0.47 -15.46 6.42
N CYS A 11 -0.66 -16.06 5.24
CA CYS A 11 -0.63 -15.36 3.94
C CYS A 11 -1.54 -14.13 3.91
N ARG A 12 -2.77 -14.21 4.44
CA ARG A 12 -3.69 -13.06 4.52
C ARG A 12 -3.11 -11.86 5.28
N LYS A 13 -2.37 -12.09 6.37
CA LYS A 13 -1.75 -11.01 7.14
C LYS A 13 -0.52 -10.49 6.41
N ALA A 14 0.22 -11.36 5.73
CA ALA A 14 1.36 -10.95 4.91
C ALA A 14 0.93 -10.03 3.74
N THR A 15 -0.16 -10.36 3.04
CA THR A 15 -0.70 -9.48 1.99
C THR A 15 -1.22 -8.17 2.58
N GLU A 16 -1.97 -8.21 3.68
CA GLU A 16 -2.45 -7.00 4.38
C GLU A 16 -1.30 -6.07 4.78
N LEU A 17 -0.25 -6.60 5.44
CA LEU A 17 0.92 -5.81 5.83
C LEU A 17 1.67 -5.27 4.60
N GLY A 18 1.71 -6.05 3.52
CA GLY A 18 2.35 -5.69 2.27
C GLY A 18 1.76 -4.43 1.65
N GLU A 19 0.42 -4.40 1.47
CA GLU A 19 -0.31 -3.24 0.96
C GLU A 19 -0.22 -2.05 1.93
N ARG A 20 -0.40 -2.32 3.23
CA ARG A 20 -0.48 -1.27 4.23
C ARG A 20 0.83 -0.49 4.38
N ARG A 21 1.98 -1.13 4.15
CA ARG A 21 3.29 -0.46 4.22
C ARG A 21 3.40 0.75 3.29
N GLU A 22 2.63 0.77 2.20
CA GLU A 22 2.63 1.84 1.21
C GLU A 22 1.76 3.02 1.63
N LEU A 23 0.81 2.79 2.54
CA LEU A 23 -0.09 3.79 3.09
C LEU A 23 0.41 4.36 4.42
N GLU A 24 0.98 3.51 5.26
CA GLU A 24 1.50 3.87 6.59
C GLU A 24 2.70 3.01 6.99
N PRO A 25 3.63 3.53 7.81
CA PRO A 25 4.77 2.75 8.28
C PRO A 25 4.34 1.58 9.15
N LEU A 26 4.94 0.41 8.91
CA LEU A 26 4.74 -0.77 9.74
C LEU A 26 5.56 -0.68 11.04
N THR A 27 5.12 -1.40 12.07
CA THR A 27 5.96 -1.61 13.26
C THR A 27 7.11 -2.57 12.98
N PHE A 28 8.20 -2.48 13.73
CA PHE A 28 9.37 -3.36 13.57
C PHE A 28 9.04 -4.86 13.60
N VAL A 29 8.06 -5.27 14.40
CA VAL A 29 7.63 -6.68 14.50
C VAL A 29 6.89 -7.11 13.24
N GLU A 30 6.04 -6.26 12.70
CA GLU A 30 5.29 -6.52 11.47
C GLU A 30 6.22 -6.57 10.26
N GLU A 31 7.20 -5.68 10.21
CA GLU A 31 8.20 -5.63 9.16
C GLU A 31 9.06 -6.90 9.16
N ALA A 32 9.54 -7.33 10.34
CA ALA A 32 10.28 -8.58 10.50
C ALA A 32 9.43 -9.81 10.14
N GLY A 33 8.15 -9.84 10.54
CA GLY A 33 7.22 -10.93 10.20
C GLY A 33 6.94 -11.02 8.70
N LEU A 34 6.72 -9.89 8.03
CA LEU A 34 6.53 -9.82 6.59
C LEU A 34 7.79 -10.25 5.83
N TRP A 35 8.96 -9.77 6.27
CA TRP A 35 10.27 -10.13 5.71
C TRP A 35 10.54 -11.63 5.81
N PHE A 36 10.16 -12.26 6.93
CA PHE A 36 10.31 -13.69 7.13
C PHE A 36 9.33 -14.48 6.25
N HIS A 37 8.05 -14.11 6.26
CA HIS A 37 7.01 -14.80 5.50
C HIS A 37 7.29 -14.79 3.99
N THR A 38 7.71 -13.65 3.44
CA THR A 38 8.00 -13.51 2.00
C THR A 38 9.24 -14.30 1.55
N ARG A 39 10.15 -14.66 2.47
CA ARG A 39 11.27 -15.56 2.17
C ARG A 39 10.87 -17.03 2.10
N MET A 40 9.85 -17.43 2.85
CA MET A 40 9.38 -18.82 2.87
C MET A 40 8.21 -19.08 1.91
N CYS A 41 7.39 -18.06 1.62
CA CYS A 41 6.20 -18.17 0.79
C CYS A 41 6.41 -17.49 -0.57
N LYS A 42 6.69 -18.30 -1.60
CA LYS A 42 6.87 -17.81 -2.98
C LYS A 42 5.65 -17.07 -3.54
N TYR A 43 4.45 -17.42 -3.10
CA TYR A 43 3.21 -16.80 -3.58
C TYR A 43 3.04 -15.39 -3.02
N CYS A 44 3.28 -15.19 -1.72
CA CYS A 44 3.26 -13.84 -1.14
C CYS A 44 4.38 -12.97 -1.72
N LYS A 45 5.58 -13.53 -1.97
CA LYS A 45 6.64 -12.80 -2.68
C LYS A 45 6.20 -12.34 -4.07
N ALA A 46 5.59 -13.24 -4.86
CA ALA A 46 5.13 -12.92 -6.21
C ALA A 46 3.98 -11.90 -6.18
N TYR A 47 3.02 -12.06 -5.28
CA TYR A 47 1.90 -11.15 -5.10
C TYR A 47 2.37 -9.73 -4.82
N LEU A 48 3.29 -9.54 -3.87
CA LEU A 48 3.78 -8.20 -3.52
C LEU A 48 4.54 -7.54 -4.66
N ALA A 49 5.35 -8.30 -5.40
CA ALA A 49 6.03 -7.78 -6.58
C ALA A 49 5.04 -7.39 -7.71
N GLN A 50 3.91 -8.10 -7.82
CA GLN A 50 2.86 -7.75 -8.78
C GLN A 50 2.08 -6.51 -8.33
N SER A 51 1.79 -6.37 -7.04
CA SER A 51 1.13 -5.18 -6.49
C SER A 51 1.96 -3.93 -6.77
N GLU A 52 3.25 -3.96 -6.42
CA GLU A 52 4.18 -2.85 -6.65
C GLU A 52 4.19 -2.40 -8.12
N VAL A 53 4.23 -3.34 -9.07
CA VAL A 53 4.15 -3.03 -10.50
C VAL A 53 2.81 -2.41 -10.88
N ILE A 54 1.68 -2.89 -10.32
CA ILE A 54 0.36 -2.31 -10.57
C ILE A 54 0.32 -0.87 -10.07
N ASP A 55 0.81 -0.62 -8.85
CA ASP A 55 0.76 0.68 -8.22
C ASP A 55 1.65 1.71 -8.92
N GLU A 56 2.85 1.32 -9.36
CA GLU A 56 3.69 2.16 -10.24
C GLU A 56 2.93 2.60 -11.50
N HIS A 57 2.28 1.66 -12.20
CA HIS A 57 1.52 1.97 -13.41
C HIS A 57 0.25 2.79 -13.15
N LEU A 58 -0.34 2.68 -11.96
CA LEU A 58 -1.49 3.50 -11.57
C LEU A 58 -1.07 4.93 -11.24
N GLN A 59 0.06 5.12 -10.53
CA GLN A 59 0.60 6.44 -10.23
C GLN A 59 0.93 7.24 -11.51
N GLU A 60 1.48 6.59 -12.52
CA GLU A 60 1.72 7.22 -13.83
C GLU A 60 0.44 7.70 -14.53
N ARG A 61 -0.69 7.02 -14.28
CA ARG A 61 -1.98 7.31 -14.92
C ARG A 61 -2.85 8.30 -14.16
N LEU A 62 -2.72 8.39 -12.84
CA LEU A 62 -3.61 9.19 -12.00
C LEU A 62 -3.38 10.71 -12.11
N GLY A 63 -2.34 11.14 -12.84
CA GLY A 63 -2.03 12.57 -12.99
C GLY A 63 -1.64 13.21 -11.66
N PRO A 64 -1.25 14.50 -11.66
CA PRO A 64 -1.00 15.20 -10.41
C PRO A 64 -2.28 15.26 -9.57
N PRO A 65 -2.16 15.27 -8.23
CA PRO A 65 -3.31 15.46 -7.36
C PRO A 65 -4.11 16.68 -7.80
N VAL A 66 -5.43 16.50 -7.89
CA VAL A 66 -6.35 17.57 -8.30
C VAL A 66 -6.30 18.68 -7.26
N ASP A 67 -5.95 19.88 -7.69
CA ASP A 67 -6.07 21.08 -6.86
C ASP A 67 -7.56 21.39 -6.67
N THR A 68 -8.08 20.96 -5.52
CA THR A 68 -9.49 21.13 -5.17
C THR A 68 -9.86 22.59 -4.97
N GLU A 69 -8.93 23.42 -4.49
CA GLU A 69 -9.17 24.86 -4.29
C GLU A 69 -9.30 25.56 -5.65
N ALA A 70 -8.41 25.25 -6.59
CA ALA A 70 -8.50 25.76 -7.96
C ALA A 70 -9.75 25.26 -8.68
N LEU A 71 -10.17 24.02 -8.44
CA LEU A 71 -11.42 23.48 -9.00
C LEU A 71 -12.65 24.19 -8.42
N GLU A 72 -12.70 24.39 -7.12
CA GLU A 72 -13.79 25.08 -6.42
C GLU A 72 -13.93 26.52 -6.93
N ALA A 73 -12.82 27.27 -6.98
CA ALA A 73 -12.81 28.65 -7.50
C ALA A 73 -13.35 28.73 -8.94
N ARG A 74 -13.00 27.77 -9.80
CA ARG A 74 -13.52 27.68 -11.16
C ARG A 74 -15.03 27.44 -11.18
N ILE A 75 -15.55 26.54 -10.35
CA ILE A 75 -16.98 26.23 -10.28
C ILE A 75 -17.77 27.47 -9.82
N LEU A 76 -17.34 28.14 -8.74
CA LEU A 76 -18.01 29.32 -8.21
C LEU A 76 -18.05 30.47 -9.24
N SER A 77 -16.93 30.74 -9.92
CA SER A 77 -16.87 31.76 -10.99
C SER A 77 -17.78 31.49 -12.20
N GLY A 78 -18.20 30.23 -12.39
CA GLY A 78 -19.12 29.82 -13.44
C GLY A 78 -20.60 29.99 -13.07
N ILE A 79 -20.91 30.03 -11.77
CA ILE A 79 -22.28 30.17 -11.25
C ILE A 79 -22.67 31.66 -11.15
N GLU A 80 -21.71 32.54 -10.89
CA GLU A 80 -21.94 33.99 -10.75
C GLU A 80 -22.11 34.74 -12.09
N ARG A 81 -22.19 34.02 -13.22
CA ARG A 81 -22.24 34.59 -14.57
C ARG A 81 -23.64 34.58 -15.18
#